data_AF-A0A954SM75-F1
#
_entry.id   AF-A0A954SM75-F1
#
_cell.length_a   1.000
_cell.length_b   1.000
_cell.length_c   1.000
_cell.angle_alpha   90.00
_cell.angle_beta   90.00
_cell.angle_gamma   90.00
#
_symmetry.space_group_name_H-M   'P 1'
#
loop_
_entity.id
_entity.type
_entity.pdbx_description
1 polymer ?
#
loop_
_entity_poly.entity_id
_entity_poly.type
_entity_poly.pdbx_seq_one_letter_code
_entity_poly.pdbx_strand_id
1 'polypeptide(L)'
;MNRSSYFAMAALCAFALNLNSAQAAPQITGEYIESRSCDVYTGPCFANGELGLSGKEALMAWKVDRGTYNGIKLDGLTVALVVEASDTLGENAGFRNKPETLGSVILIDKQATGDQSAALQAFVREVAPKLAVNVRKVEPVAMTLQNDHLAGHGLFQAENIAKIETRKMAKGDCICTNEAIFYPPLTKVQNVQPAYCLESQFEGTGLNTTWSTFNKRGAFLATFRR
;
A
#
# COMPACT_ATOMS: atom_id res chain seq x y z
N MET A 1 -36.65 47.11 -49.92
CA MET A 1 -37.16 45.73 -49.93
C MET A 1 -36.01 44.77 -49.68
N ASN A 2 -36.04 44.21 -48.47
CA ASN A 2 -35.37 43.04 -47.87
C ASN A 2 -34.45 42.06 -48.66
N ARG A 3 -33.48 41.56 -47.87
CA ARG A 3 -32.67 40.30 -47.93
C ARG A 3 -31.34 40.39 -48.69
N SER A 4 -30.18 39.97 -48.17
CA SER A 4 -29.86 39.11 -47.01
C SER A 4 -28.43 39.37 -46.54
N SER A 5 -28.24 39.27 -45.23
CA SER A 5 -27.01 39.32 -44.46
C SER A 5 -26.03 38.15 -44.75
N TYR A 6 -24.88 38.22 -44.09
CA TYR A 6 -24.00 37.15 -43.57
C TYR A 6 -22.60 37.14 -44.17
N PHE A 7 -21.61 37.64 -43.41
CA PHE A 7 -20.50 36.86 -42.84
C PHE A 7 -19.41 37.82 -42.33
N ALA A 8 -19.52 38.16 -41.04
CA ALA A 8 -18.38 38.57 -40.25
C ALA A 8 -17.72 37.30 -39.69
N MET A 9 -16.39 37.19 -39.77
CA MET A 9 -15.64 36.28 -38.91
C MET A 9 -14.26 36.86 -38.63
N ALA A 10 -14.05 37.22 -37.37
CA ALA A 10 -12.83 37.77 -36.81
C ALA A 10 -11.75 36.69 -36.68
N ALA A 11 -10.50 37.05 -36.98
CA ALA A 11 -9.33 36.24 -36.69
C ALA A 11 -8.74 36.68 -35.34
N LEU A 12 -8.99 35.90 -34.28
CA LEU A 12 -8.28 36.00 -33.01
C LEU A 12 -7.23 34.87 -32.94
N CYS A 13 -5.95 35.24 -32.97
CA CYS A 13 -4.85 34.33 -32.71
C CYS A 13 -4.86 33.89 -31.23
N ALA A 14 -5.14 32.62 -30.96
CA ALA A 14 -5.04 32.03 -29.64
C ALA A 14 -3.57 31.68 -29.32
N PHE A 15 -3.00 32.39 -28.35
CA PHE A 15 -1.69 32.07 -27.76
C PHE A 15 -1.91 30.95 -26.72
N ALA A 16 -1.51 29.72 -27.06
CA ALA A 16 -1.59 28.59 -26.13
C ALA A 16 -0.49 28.71 -25.06
N LEU A 17 -0.87 29.12 -23.85
CA LEU A 17 -0.03 29.04 -22.66
C LEU A 17 0.14 27.57 -22.26
N ASN A 18 1.33 27.03 -22.51
CA ASN A 18 1.76 25.74 -21.96
C ASN A 18 2.01 25.92 -20.46
N LEU A 19 0.99 25.63 -19.64
CA LEU A 19 1.15 25.45 -18.20
C LEU A 19 1.90 24.13 -17.98
N ASN A 20 3.23 24.22 -17.91
CA ASN A 20 4.03 23.16 -17.32
C ASN A 20 3.70 23.10 -15.83
N SER A 21 2.89 22.13 -15.43
CA SER A 21 2.67 21.78 -14.03
C SER A 21 4.02 21.38 -13.41
N ALA A 22 4.69 22.32 -12.73
CA ALA A 22 5.82 22.00 -11.89
C ALA A 22 5.31 21.04 -10.80
N GLN A 23 5.64 19.76 -10.94
CA GLN A 23 5.30 18.76 -9.93
C GLN A 23 6.01 19.19 -8.63
N ALA A 24 5.23 19.58 -7.61
CA ALA A 24 5.78 19.92 -6.30
C ALA A 24 6.67 18.77 -5.81
N ALA A 25 7.83 19.11 -5.23
CA ALA A 25 8.72 18.11 -4.66
C ALA A 25 7.97 17.29 -3.59
N PRO A 26 8.20 15.97 -3.48
CA PRO A 26 7.52 15.16 -2.48
C PRO A 26 7.83 15.71 -1.09
N GLN A 27 6.77 16.00 -0.33
CA GLN A 27 6.82 16.45 1.05
C GLN A 27 7.30 15.35 2.01
N ILE A 28 7.06 14.07 1.66
CA ILE A 28 7.44 12.91 2.47
C ILE A 28 7.83 11.70 1.62
N THR A 29 8.91 11.03 2.03
CA THR A 29 9.50 9.89 1.34
C THR A 29 9.94 8.81 2.31
N GLY A 30 9.94 7.56 1.86
CA GLY A 30 10.44 6.47 2.68
C GLY A 30 10.21 5.07 2.09
N GLU A 31 10.34 4.09 2.98
CA GLU A 31 10.27 2.67 2.70
C GLU A 31 8.87 2.11 2.91
N TYR A 32 8.53 1.09 2.12
CA TYR A 32 7.25 0.38 2.19
C TYR A 32 7.44 -1.12 2.11
N ILE A 33 6.71 -1.85 2.94
CA ILE A 33 6.58 -3.30 2.87
C ILE A 33 5.11 -3.69 3.03
N GLU A 34 4.67 -4.67 2.26
CA GLU A 34 3.33 -5.23 2.32
C GLU A 34 3.42 -6.75 2.28
N SER A 35 2.56 -7.42 3.03
CA SER A 35 2.20 -8.83 2.84
C SER A 35 0.69 -9.00 2.76
N ARG A 36 0.27 -10.04 2.04
CA ARG A 36 -1.10 -10.53 1.96
C ARG A 36 -1.15 -12.05 2.17
N SER A 37 -2.30 -12.54 2.61
CA SER A 37 -2.51 -13.98 2.81
C SER A 37 -2.67 -14.78 1.50
N CYS A 38 -2.87 -14.11 0.36
CA CYS A 38 -2.85 -14.70 -0.99
C CYS A 38 -1.53 -14.44 -1.73
N ASP A 39 -1.32 -15.16 -2.83
CA ASP A 39 -0.24 -14.85 -3.75
C ASP A 39 -0.56 -13.58 -4.56
N VAL A 40 0.38 -12.64 -4.60
CA VAL A 40 0.25 -11.35 -5.30
C VAL A 40 1.06 -11.32 -6.58
N TYR A 41 2.18 -12.05 -6.59
CA TYR A 41 2.95 -12.38 -7.77
C TYR A 41 2.63 -13.80 -8.21
N THR A 42 1.67 -13.93 -9.12
CA THR A 42 1.10 -15.22 -9.48
C THR A 42 0.45 -15.18 -10.86
N GLY A 43 0.16 -16.37 -11.41
CA GLY A 43 -0.60 -16.50 -12.65
C GLY A 43 -2.11 -16.49 -12.40
N PRO A 44 -2.94 -16.13 -13.40
CA PRO A 44 -4.40 -16.07 -13.24
C PRO A 44 -5.02 -17.35 -12.69
N CYS A 45 -4.52 -18.53 -13.07
CA CYS A 45 -5.04 -19.82 -12.59
C CYS A 45 -4.93 -19.99 -11.07
N PHE A 46 -3.83 -19.52 -10.48
CA PHE A 46 -3.61 -19.60 -9.03
C PHE A 46 -4.42 -18.53 -8.30
N ALA A 47 -4.44 -17.30 -8.82
CA ALA A 47 -5.26 -16.24 -8.26
C ALA A 47 -6.75 -16.62 -8.22
N ASN A 48 -7.25 -17.28 -9.28
CA ASN A 48 -8.62 -17.78 -9.34
C ASN A 48 -8.91 -18.83 -8.27
N GLY A 49 -7.92 -19.68 -7.94
CA GLY A 49 -8.06 -20.69 -6.89
C GLY A 49 -8.06 -20.12 -5.47
N GLU A 50 -7.56 -18.89 -5.29
CA GLU A 50 -7.53 -18.21 -3.98
C GLU A 50 -8.64 -17.17 -3.80
N LEU A 51 -9.30 -16.75 -4.89
CA LEU A 51 -10.29 -15.69 -4.88
C LEU A 51 -11.46 -16.00 -3.95
N GLY A 52 -11.79 -15.08 -3.04
CA GLY A 52 -12.84 -15.23 -2.04
C GLY A 52 -12.50 -16.17 -0.88
N LEU A 53 -11.39 -16.91 -0.98
CA LEU A 53 -10.93 -17.87 0.04
C LEU A 53 -9.73 -17.33 0.83
N SER A 54 -8.83 -16.59 0.16
CA SER A 54 -7.62 -16.01 0.73
C SER A 54 -7.46 -14.54 0.36
N GLY A 55 -6.38 -13.90 0.84
CA GLY A 55 -6.10 -12.48 0.62
C GLY A 55 -7.00 -11.56 1.43
N LYS A 56 -7.63 -12.08 2.49
CA LYS A 56 -8.53 -11.35 3.39
C LYS A 56 -7.76 -10.57 4.45
N GLU A 57 -6.52 -10.95 4.69
CA GLU A 57 -5.61 -10.35 5.64
C GLU A 57 -4.47 -9.65 4.90
N ALA A 58 -4.15 -8.44 5.34
CA ALA A 58 -3.00 -7.69 4.85
C ALA A 58 -2.29 -6.97 6.00
N LEU A 59 -0.96 -6.92 5.91
CA LEU A 59 -0.12 -6.11 6.77
C LEU A 59 0.73 -5.20 5.90
N MET A 60 0.64 -3.90 6.13
CA MET A 60 1.41 -2.89 5.41
C MET A 60 2.15 -2.02 6.42
N ALA A 61 3.41 -1.68 6.14
CA ALA A 61 4.18 -0.77 6.96
C ALA A 61 4.91 0.26 6.11
N TRP A 62 4.95 1.49 6.61
CA TRP A 62 5.65 2.63 6.05
C TRP A 62 6.65 3.13 7.07
N LYS A 63 7.92 3.26 6.66
CA LYS A 63 8.94 3.93 7.44
C LYS A 63 9.33 5.21 6.72
N VAL A 64 9.18 6.34 7.38
CA VAL A 64 9.53 7.65 6.82
C VAL A 64 11.04 7.82 6.89
N ASP A 65 11.70 7.97 5.75
CA ASP A 65 13.12 8.33 5.75
C ASP A 65 13.28 9.82 6.02
N ARG A 66 12.55 10.64 5.27
CA ARG A 66 12.58 12.10 5.38
C ARG A 66 11.26 12.73 4.96
N GLY A 67 10.86 13.76 5.69
CA GLY A 67 9.82 14.68 5.27
C GLY A 67 8.95 15.23 6.39
N THR A 68 7.95 15.98 5.97
CA THR A 68 6.88 16.44 6.84
C THR A 68 5.54 15.99 6.31
N TYR A 69 4.57 15.81 7.19
CA TYR A 69 3.18 15.61 6.81
C TYR A 69 2.33 16.58 7.61
N ASN A 70 1.53 17.40 6.93
CA ASN A 70 0.78 18.50 7.53
C ASN A 70 1.63 19.41 8.44
N GLY A 71 2.89 19.67 8.05
CA GLY A 71 3.84 20.50 8.80
C GLY A 71 4.55 19.80 9.97
N ILE A 72 4.20 18.54 10.27
CA ILE A 72 4.83 17.76 11.33
C ILE A 72 5.96 16.91 10.75
N LYS A 73 7.16 16.99 11.36
CA LYS A 73 8.33 16.20 10.97
C LYS A 73 8.18 14.74 11.42
N LEU A 74 8.35 13.81 10.49
CA LEU A 74 8.14 12.37 10.71
C LEU A 74 9.37 11.50 10.42
N ASP A 75 10.54 12.09 10.10
CA ASP A 75 11.78 11.37 9.84
C ASP A 75 12.06 10.27 10.87
N GLY A 76 12.35 9.06 10.39
CA GLY A 76 12.68 7.88 11.20
C GLY A 76 11.49 7.14 11.79
N LEU A 77 10.29 7.72 11.79
CA LEU A 77 9.10 7.09 12.37
C LEU A 77 8.48 6.06 11.44
N THR A 78 7.92 5.02 12.04
CA THR A 78 7.22 3.94 11.35
C THR A 78 5.73 3.93 11.68
N VAL A 79 4.89 3.59 10.71
CA VAL A 79 3.47 3.32 10.93
C VAL A 79 3.08 2.08 10.16
N ALA A 80 2.20 1.26 10.72
CA ALA A 80 1.66 0.09 10.04
C ALA A 80 0.13 0.07 10.07
N LEU A 81 -0.45 -0.53 9.04
CA LEU A 81 -1.87 -0.79 8.90
C LEU A 81 -2.07 -2.30 8.75
N VAL A 82 -2.83 -2.85 9.69
CA VAL A 82 -3.27 -4.24 9.73
C VAL A 82 -4.71 -4.28 9.25
N VAL A 83 -5.05 -5.15 8.31
CA VAL A 83 -6.40 -5.20 7.70
C VAL A 83 -6.93 -6.63 7.71
N GLU A 84 -8.21 -6.74 8.04
CA GLU A 84 -9.05 -7.94 7.87
C GLU A 84 -10.26 -7.57 7.02
N ALA A 85 -10.62 -8.41 6.05
CA ALA A 85 -11.73 -8.21 5.13
C ALA A 85 -12.54 -9.51 4.95
N SER A 86 -13.81 -9.41 4.56
CA SER A 86 -14.62 -10.61 4.26
C SER A 86 -14.28 -11.28 2.92
N ASP A 87 -13.56 -10.58 2.04
CA ASP A 87 -13.26 -10.97 0.66
C ASP A 87 -11.82 -10.57 0.30
N THR A 88 -11.28 -11.12 -0.79
CA THR A 88 -9.90 -10.91 -1.23
C THR A 88 -9.59 -9.42 -1.48
N LEU A 89 -8.55 -8.91 -0.82
CA LEU A 89 -8.09 -7.53 -0.91
C LEU A 89 -7.36 -7.26 -2.23
N GLY A 90 -7.89 -6.30 -3.00
CA GLY A 90 -7.32 -5.83 -4.26
C GLY A 90 -8.32 -5.94 -5.41
N GLU A 91 -8.13 -5.09 -6.42
CA GLU A 91 -8.91 -5.11 -7.66
C GLU A 91 -7.96 -5.43 -8.83
N ASN A 92 -8.40 -6.29 -9.74
CA ASN A 92 -7.68 -6.71 -10.95
C ASN A 92 -8.64 -6.59 -12.15
N ALA A 93 -8.10 -6.45 -13.37
CA ALA A 93 -8.86 -6.26 -14.61
C ALA A 93 -9.92 -7.36 -14.95
N GLY A 94 -9.98 -8.48 -14.21
CA GLY A 94 -11.02 -9.51 -14.33
C GLY A 94 -11.77 -9.83 -13.04
N PHE A 95 -11.34 -9.30 -11.88
CA PHE A 95 -11.89 -9.66 -10.57
C PHE A 95 -12.27 -8.42 -9.78
N ARG A 96 -13.58 -8.23 -9.58
CA ARG A 96 -14.13 -7.17 -8.74
C ARG A 96 -14.45 -7.75 -7.38
N ASN A 97 -13.49 -7.69 -6.47
CA ASN A 97 -13.71 -8.05 -5.08
C ASN A 97 -14.32 -6.85 -4.36
N LYS A 98 -15.37 -7.09 -3.56
CA LYS A 98 -16.02 -6.06 -2.77
C LYS A 98 -16.26 -6.62 -1.38
N PRO A 99 -15.27 -6.49 -0.48
CA PRO A 99 -15.46 -6.89 0.90
C PRO A 99 -16.69 -6.18 1.49
N GLU A 100 -17.66 -6.96 1.97
CA GLU A 100 -18.83 -6.45 2.68
C GLU A 100 -18.44 -5.91 4.06
N THR A 101 -17.46 -6.55 4.68
CA THR A 101 -16.88 -6.10 5.94
C THR A 101 -15.39 -5.90 5.81
N LEU A 102 -14.91 -4.83 6.45
CA LEU A 102 -13.50 -4.49 6.56
C LEU A 102 -13.25 -3.95 7.96
N GLY A 103 -12.17 -4.41 8.59
CA GLY A 103 -11.66 -3.90 9.87
C GLY A 103 -10.18 -3.61 9.73
N SER A 104 -9.72 -2.58 10.44
CA SER A 104 -8.30 -2.25 10.46
C SER A 104 -7.80 -1.84 11.83
N VAL A 105 -6.51 -2.05 12.05
CA VAL A 105 -5.77 -1.59 13.22
C VAL A 105 -4.56 -0.80 12.73
N ILE A 106 -4.31 0.36 13.34
CA ILE A 106 -3.13 1.16 13.05
C ILE A 106 -2.13 0.97 14.18
N LEU A 107 -0.94 0.49 13.85
CA LEU A 107 0.18 0.45 14.77
C LEU A 107 1.00 1.73 14.57
N ILE A 108 1.18 2.49 15.63
CA ILE A 108 1.91 3.77 15.63
C ILE A 108 3.24 3.59 16.34
N ASP A 109 4.30 4.21 15.82
CA ASP A 109 5.61 4.18 16.47
C ASP A 109 5.50 4.68 17.91
N LYS A 110 5.92 3.86 18.88
CA LYS A 110 5.93 4.23 20.29
C LYS A 110 6.81 5.44 20.59
N GLN A 111 7.75 5.78 19.71
CA GLN A 111 8.60 6.97 19.83
C GLN A 111 7.90 8.26 19.36
N ALA A 112 6.76 8.16 18.66
CA ALA A 112 6.05 9.33 18.16
C ALA A 112 5.45 10.16 19.31
N THR A 113 5.61 11.48 19.24
CA THR A 113 4.86 12.41 20.09
C THR A 113 3.36 12.39 19.74
N GLY A 114 2.52 13.05 20.55
CA GLY A 114 1.09 13.16 20.27
C GLY A 114 0.78 13.72 18.87
N ASP A 115 1.47 14.80 18.48
CA ASP A 115 1.29 15.43 17.16
C ASP A 115 1.79 14.53 16.02
N GLN A 116 2.91 13.83 16.23
CA GLN A 116 3.45 12.87 15.25
C GLN A 116 2.53 11.66 15.09
N SER A 117 1.97 11.14 16.18
CA SER A 117 0.97 10.07 16.14
C SER A 117 -0.27 10.48 15.35
N ALA A 118 -0.80 11.68 15.60
CA ALA A 118 -1.93 12.21 14.83
C ALA A 118 -1.59 12.37 13.34
N ALA A 119 -0.39 12.87 13.03
CA ALA A 119 0.07 13.03 11.65
C ALA A 119 0.25 11.67 10.93
N LEU A 120 0.82 10.65 11.59
CA LEU A 120 0.96 9.29 11.04
C LEU A 120 -0.40 8.64 10.78
N GLN A 121 -1.37 8.80 11.69
CA GLN A 121 -2.74 8.31 11.51
C GLN A 121 -3.45 8.98 10.32
N ALA A 122 -3.24 10.28 10.15
CA ALA A 122 -3.77 11.03 9.02
C ALA A 122 -3.09 10.62 7.71
N PHE A 123 -1.77 10.40 7.72
CA PHE A 123 -1.02 9.88 6.57
C PHE A 123 -1.56 8.52 6.10
N VAL A 124 -1.74 7.56 7.01
CA VAL A 124 -2.30 6.24 6.68
C VAL A 124 -3.69 6.35 6.05
N ARG A 125 -4.55 7.22 6.58
CA ARG A 125 -5.89 7.44 6.03
C ARG A 125 -5.87 8.07 4.63
N GLU A 126 -4.88 8.90 4.34
CA GLU A 126 -4.71 9.47 3.00
C GLU A 126 -4.18 8.43 2.00
N VAL A 127 -3.18 7.64 2.38
CA VAL A 127 -2.52 6.71 1.43
C VAL A 127 -3.27 5.39 1.26
N ALA A 128 -4.11 5.01 2.22
CA ALA A 128 -4.91 3.79 2.22
C ALA A 128 -6.41 4.06 2.53
N PRO A 129 -7.07 4.98 1.82
CA PRO A 129 -8.37 5.52 2.23
C PRO A 129 -9.47 4.46 2.27
N LYS A 130 -9.44 3.47 1.37
CA LYS A 130 -10.39 2.35 1.34
C LYS A 130 -10.18 1.35 2.49
N LEU A 131 -8.95 1.26 3.02
CA LEU A 131 -8.57 0.27 4.02
C LEU A 131 -8.59 0.85 5.44
N ALA A 132 -8.48 2.17 5.57
CA ALA A 132 -8.54 2.88 6.84
C ALA A 132 -9.94 3.47 7.15
N VAL A 133 -11.00 2.98 6.49
CA VAL A 133 -12.39 3.45 6.72
C VAL A 133 -12.90 3.04 8.11
N ASN A 134 -12.60 1.80 8.53
CA ASN A 134 -13.07 1.22 9.78
C ASN A 134 -11.88 0.85 10.67
N VAL A 135 -11.21 1.87 11.21
CA VAL A 135 -10.12 1.70 12.16
C VAL A 135 -10.71 1.40 13.53
N ARG A 136 -10.56 0.15 13.97
CA ARG A 136 -11.11 -0.37 15.23
C ARG A 136 -10.20 -0.10 16.42
N LYS A 137 -8.89 0.00 16.17
CA LYS A 137 -7.89 0.29 17.19
C LYS A 137 -6.71 1.08 16.61
N VAL A 138 -6.15 1.95 17.43
CA VAL A 138 -4.84 2.57 17.21
C VAL A 138 -3.97 2.21 18.41
N GLU A 139 -2.80 1.65 18.17
CA GLU A 139 -1.95 1.08 19.22
C GLU A 139 -0.50 1.54 19.08
N PRO A 140 0.08 2.19 20.10
CA PRO A 140 1.50 2.51 20.13
C PRO A 140 2.34 1.25 20.35
N VAL A 141 3.28 0.95 19.44
CA VAL A 141 4.15 -0.24 19.48
C VAL A 141 5.57 0.12 19.05
N ALA A 142 6.59 -0.47 19.68
CA ALA A 142 7.95 -0.34 19.18
C ALA A 142 8.10 -1.10 17.86
N MET A 143 8.57 -0.43 16.81
CA MET A 143 8.64 -1.01 15.47
C MET A 143 10.02 -0.85 14.84
N THR A 144 10.36 -1.80 13.96
CA THR A 144 11.51 -1.71 13.07
C THR A 144 11.09 -2.12 11.66
N LEU A 145 11.66 -1.44 10.67
CA LEU A 145 11.48 -1.77 9.26
C LEU A 145 12.83 -1.62 8.56
N GLN A 146 13.23 -2.69 7.87
CA GLN A 146 14.40 -2.76 7.02
C GLN A 146 14.00 -3.32 5.65
N ASN A 147 14.38 -2.62 4.59
CA ASN A 147 14.23 -3.05 3.21
C ASN A 147 15.59 -3.04 2.53
N ASP A 148 16.19 -4.21 2.32
CA ASP A 148 17.33 -4.37 1.43
C ASP A 148 16.82 -4.75 0.04
N HIS A 149 16.59 -3.73 -0.80
CA HIS A 149 16.11 -3.92 -2.17
C HIS A 149 17.12 -4.68 -3.04
N LEU A 150 18.43 -4.57 -2.77
CA LEU A 150 19.48 -5.25 -3.53
C LEU A 150 19.49 -6.76 -3.23
N ALA A 151 19.48 -7.11 -1.94
CA ALA A 151 19.36 -8.48 -1.49
C ALA A 151 17.95 -9.06 -1.72
N GLY A 152 16.93 -8.21 -1.83
CA GLY A 152 15.52 -8.59 -1.91
C GLY A 152 14.98 -9.11 -0.57
N HIS A 153 15.54 -8.63 0.55
CA HIS A 153 15.16 -9.02 1.89
C HIS A 153 14.54 -7.83 2.63
N GLY A 154 13.33 -8.04 3.12
CA GLY A 154 12.59 -7.09 3.95
C GLY A 154 12.17 -7.71 5.27
N LEU A 155 12.35 -6.96 6.34
CA LEU A 155 11.93 -7.31 7.69
C LEU A 155 11.14 -6.14 8.30
N PHE A 156 9.90 -6.41 8.69
CA PHE A 156 9.11 -5.56 9.55
C PHE A 156 8.79 -6.31 10.84
N GLN A 157 9.03 -5.68 11.98
CA GLN A 157 8.72 -6.24 13.29
C GLN A 157 8.09 -5.15 14.16
N ALA A 158 6.90 -5.44 14.71
CA ALA A 158 6.21 -4.64 15.71
C ALA A 158 6.06 -5.47 16.99
N GLU A 159 7.04 -5.39 17.88
CA GLU A 159 7.15 -6.22 19.09
C GLU A 159 6.81 -7.70 18.79
N ASN A 160 5.95 -8.36 19.57
CA ASN A 160 5.40 -9.69 19.26
C ASN A 160 4.01 -9.61 18.58
N ILE A 161 3.58 -8.43 18.16
CA ILE A 161 2.22 -8.17 17.67
C ILE A 161 2.10 -8.37 16.17
N ALA A 162 3.11 -7.97 15.39
CA ALA A 162 3.06 -8.10 13.94
C ALA A 162 4.45 -8.30 13.34
N LYS A 163 4.52 -9.11 12.27
CA LYS A 163 5.77 -9.42 11.57
C LYS A 163 5.55 -9.58 10.08
N ILE A 164 6.52 -9.13 9.28
CA ILE A 164 6.72 -9.55 7.90
C ILE A 164 8.20 -9.89 7.74
N GLU A 165 8.51 -11.09 7.26
CA GLU A 165 9.85 -11.48 6.86
C GLU A 165 9.81 -12.02 5.44
N THR A 166 10.73 -11.54 4.60
CA THR A 166 10.75 -11.87 3.18
C THR A 166 12.13 -12.28 2.71
N ARG A 167 12.17 -13.03 1.62
CA ARG A 167 13.38 -13.25 0.81
C ARG A 167 13.14 -12.84 -0.63
N LYS A 168 14.23 -12.74 -1.38
CA LYS A 168 14.17 -12.53 -2.83
C LYS A 168 13.43 -13.69 -3.51
N MET A 169 12.63 -13.37 -4.53
CA MET A 169 12.06 -14.37 -5.42
C MET A 169 13.17 -15.20 -6.10
N ALA A 170 12.99 -16.50 -6.14
CA ALA A 170 13.87 -17.46 -6.81
C ALA A 170 13.17 -18.04 -8.04
N LYS A 171 13.95 -18.67 -8.93
CA LYS A 171 13.41 -19.29 -10.15
C LYS A 171 12.28 -20.30 -9.86
N GLY A 172 12.36 -21.02 -8.73
CA GLY A 172 11.34 -21.99 -8.32
C GLY A 172 10.02 -21.40 -7.84
N ASP A 173 9.94 -20.09 -7.58
CA ASP A 173 8.68 -19.43 -7.18
C ASP A 173 7.82 -19.07 -8.40
N CYS A 174 8.41 -19.15 -9.60
CA CYS A 174 7.70 -19.11 -10.88
C CYS A 174 7.24 -20.53 -11.21
N ILE A 175 5.94 -20.78 -11.08
CA ILE A 175 5.33 -22.09 -11.19
C ILE A 175 4.86 -22.36 -12.62
N CYS A 176 4.21 -21.39 -13.27
CA CYS A 176 3.58 -21.58 -14.57
C CYS A 176 4.12 -20.67 -15.67
N THR A 177 5.13 -19.84 -15.39
CA THR A 177 5.73 -18.86 -16.33
C THR A 177 4.79 -17.78 -16.83
N ASN A 178 3.59 -17.71 -16.25
CA ASN A 178 2.57 -16.70 -16.52
C ASN A 178 2.35 -15.81 -15.28
N GLU A 179 3.31 -15.79 -14.35
CA GLU A 179 3.28 -14.92 -13.19
C GLU A 179 3.46 -13.46 -13.60
N ALA A 180 2.62 -12.62 -13.02
CA ALA A 180 2.77 -11.18 -13.04
C ALA A 180 2.44 -10.64 -11.65
N ILE A 181 2.62 -9.33 -11.46
CA ILE A 181 1.96 -8.62 -10.36
C ILE A 181 0.46 -8.66 -10.66
N PHE A 182 -0.19 -9.74 -10.19
CA PHE A 182 -1.59 -10.02 -10.48
C PHE A 182 -2.50 -9.13 -9.64
N TYR A 183 -2.14 -8.98 -8.38
CA TYR A 183 -2.71 -7.95 -7.52
C TYR A 183 -1.65 -6.88 -7.24
N PRO A 184 -1.85 -5.63 -7.72
CA PRO A 184 -0.96 -4.52 -7.36
C PRO A 184 -0.90 -4.27 -5.85
N PRO A 185 0.11 -3.52 -5.37
CA PRO A 185 0.14 -3.05 -3.98
C PRO A 185 -1.14 -2.33 -3.60
N LEU A 186 -1.56 -2.45 -2.35
CA LEU A 186 -2.81 -1.90 -1.83
C LEU A 186 -2.80 -0.37 -1.70
N THR A 187 -1.62 0.24 -1.81
CA THR A 187 -1.45 1.70 -1.83
C THR A 187 -0.53 2.12 -2.98
N LYS A 188 -0.62 3.39 -3.39
CA LYS A 188 0.22 3.91 -4.48
C LYS A 188 1.67 4.08 -4.02
N VAL A 189 2.55 3.23 -4.52
CA VAL A 189 3.99 3.18 -4.22
C VAL A 189 4.84 3.24 -5.49
N GLN A 190 6.16 3.28 -5.33
CA GLN A 190 7.18 3.32 -6.38
C GLN A 190 8.22 2.21 -6.17
N ASN A 191 8.95 1.84 -7.23
CA ASN A 191 10.00 0.81 -7.16
C ASN A 191 9.49 -0.52 -6.58
N VAL A 192 8.34 -0.97 -7.07
CA VAL A 192 7.69 -2.18 -6.57
C VAL A 192 8.48 -3.42 -6.97
N GLN A 193 8.92 -4.18 -5.98
CA GLN A 193 9.59 -5.46 -6.15
C GLN A 193 8.80 -6.56 -5.44
N PRO A 194 8.27 -7.56 -6.18
CA PRO A 194 7.72 -8.77 -5.57
C PRO A 194 8.77 -9.47 -4.72
N ALA A 195 8.36 -9.90 -3.53
CA ALA A 195 9.19 -10.68 -2.62
C ALA A 195 8.43 -11.92 -2.15
N TYR A 196 9.19 -12.96 -1.80
CA TYR A 196 8.63 -14.16 -1.23
C TYR A 196 8.49 -13.96 0.28
N CYS A 197 7.26 -14.02 0.78
CA CYS A 197 6.93 -13.91 2.19
C CYS A 197 7.26 -15.23 2.88
N LEU A 198 8.29 -15.23 3.73
CA LEU A 198 8.63 -16.38 4.58
C LEU A 198 7.63 -16.49 5.72
N GLU A 199 7.29 -15.35 6.32
CA GLU A 199 6.35 -15.23 7.42
C GLU A 199 5.62 -13.88 7.36
N SER A 200 4.30 -13.91 7.55
CA SER A 200 3.52 -12.74 7.92
C SER A 200 2.58 -13.08 9.06
N GLN A 201 2.61 -12.26 10.10
CA GLN A 201 1.93 -12.55 11.35
C GLN A 201 1.23 -11.32 11.89
N PHE A 202 0.09 -11.54 12.54
CA PHE A 202 -0.54 -10.60 13.45
C PHE A 202 -1.15 -11.34 14.64
N GLU A 203 -0.68 -11.01 15.85
CA GLU A 203 -1.18 -11.51 17.15
C GLU A 203 -1.79 -10.40 18.02
N GLY A 204 -2.04 -9.23 17.42
CA GLY A 204 -2.63 -8.10 18.12
C GLY A 204 -4.11 -8.26 18.41
N THR A 205 -4.70 -7.17 18.90
CA THR A 205 -6.13 -7.07 19.22
C THR A 205 -6.79 -5.98 18.39
N GLY A 206 -8.12 -5.97 18.33
CA GLY A 206 -8.90 -4.97 17.57
C GLY A 206 -9.43 -5.48 16.22
N LEU A 207 -8.96 -6.62 15.74
CA LEU A 207 -9.56 -7.38 14.65
C LEU A 207 -10.29 -8.62 15.21
N ASN A 208 -11.10 -9.27 14.38
CA ASN A 208 -11.81 -10.49 14.77
C ASN A 208 -10.96 -11.75 14.54
N THR A 209 -9.71 -11.57 14.11
CA THR A 209 -8.80 -12.64 13.74
C THR A 209 -7.37 -12.29 14.12
N THR A 210 -6.57 -13.34 14.32
CA THR A 210 -5.11 -13.33 14.33
C THR A 210 -4.64 -14.33 13.28
N TRP A 211 -3.43 -14.17 12.77
CA TRP A 211 -2.92 -15.10 11.75
C TRP A 211 -1.41 -15.25 11.77
N SER A 212 -0.98 -16.35 11.16
CA SER A 212 0.37 -16.55 10.67
C SER A 212 0.28 -17.22 9.30
N THR A 213 0.85 -16.57 8.28
CA THR A 213 0.98 -17.13 6.93
C THR A 213 2.45 -17.34 6.63
N PHE A 214 2.75 -18.46 5.98
CA PHE A 214 4.12 -18.84 5.67
C PHE A 214 4.24 -19.16 4.19
N ASN A 215 5.41 -18.90 3.63
CA ASN A 215 5.82 -19.38 2.31
C ASN A 215 4.84 -19.00 1.18
N LYS A 216 4.58 -17.69 1.05
CA LYS A 216 3.68 -17.11 0.04
C LYS A 216 4.42 -16.20 -0.93
N ARG A 217 3.96 -16.12 -2.17
CA ARG A 217 4.39 -15.10 -3.15
C ARG A 217 3.59 -13.81 -2.95
N GLY A 218 3.37 -13.47 -1.69
CA GLY A 218 2.33 -12.56 -1.21
C GLY A 218 2.84 -11.20 -0.73
N ALA A 219 4.10 -10.84 -1.00
CA ALA A 219 4.71 -9.64 -0.44
C ALA A 219 5.33 -8.71 -1.49
N PHE A 220 5.47 -7.44 -1.10
CA PHE A 220 6.18 -6.41 -1.85
C PHE A 220 7.19 -5.69 -0.96
N LEU A 221 8.36 -5.40 -1.54
CA LEU A 221 9.23 -4.32 -1.10
C LEU A 221 9.01 -3.14 -2.05
N ALA A 222 8.88 -1.94 -1.53
CA ALA A 222 8.73 -0.75 -2.35
C ALA A 222 9.20 0.50 -1.59
N THR A 223 9.08 1.65 -2.26
CA THR A 223 9.29 2.97 -1.66
C THR A 223 8.05 3.83 -1.89
N PHE A 224 7.85 4.85 -1.07
CA PHE A 224 6.78 5.84 -1.31
C PHE A 224 7.35 7.25 -1.40
N ARG A 225 6.64 8.07 -2.18
CA ARG A 225 6.89 9.52 -2.31
C ARG A 225 5.53 10.22 -2.42
N ARG A 226 5.32 11.23 -1.60
CA ARG A 226 4.12 12.07 -1.54
C ARG A 226 4.51 13.51 -1.40
#